data_AF-A0A7S0XUU4-F1
#
_entry.id   AF-A0A7S0XUU4-F1
#
_cell.length_a   1.000
_cell.length_b   1.000
_cell.length_c   1.000
_cell.angle_alpha   90.00
_cell.angle_beta   90.00
_cell.angle_gamma   90.00
#
_symmetry.space_group_name_H-M   'P 1'
#
loop_
_entity.id
_entity.type
_entity.pdbx_description
1 polymer ?
#
loop_
_entity_poly.entity_id
_entity_poly.type
_entity_poly.pdbx_seq_one_letter_code
_entity_poly.pdbx_strand_id
1 'polypeptide(L)'
;ARMARGESDSSRPKTRQRLQMAMDKSRASSDKEGRGYSSLSHPSYAEDNSLAAVRNRMIQQRLAMGPRVWDDGSTALTCLVTNNRVFVANAGDSRAVGSIGGKTIALSQDHKPNLPQERARVQAAGGTVTSLMGCHRVMGMLAMSRALGDVMIEQ
;
A
#
# COMPACT_ATOMS: atom_id res chain seq x y z
N ALA A 1 -38.51 6.58 15.40
CA ALA A 1 -37.36 7.46 15.71
C ALA A 1 -37.14 8.42 14.54
N ARG A 2 -37.20 9.74 14.77
CA ARG A 2 -37.00 10.77 13.73
C ARG A 2 -35.50 10.85 13.37
N MET A 3 -35.15 10.67 12.09
CA MET A 3 -33.79 10.91 11.60
C MET A 3 -33.58 12.41 11.41
N ALA A 4 -32.55 12.95 12.08
CA ALA A 4 -32.08 14.31 11.90
C ALA A 4 -31.48 14.45 10.50
N ARG A 5 -32.05 15.34 9.66
CA ARG A 5 -31.42 15.76 8.41
C ARG A 5 -30.33 16.75 8.79
N GLY A 6 -29.06 16.37 8.59
CA GLY A 6 -27.93 17.27 8.79
C GLY A 6 -28.04 18.46 7.83
N GLU A 7 -28.02 19.67 8.38
CA GLU A 7 -27.98 20.91 7.62
C GLU A 7 -26.68 20.97 6.82
N SER A 8 -26.79 21.20 5.51
CA SER A 8 -25.62 21.34 4.65
C SER A 8 -24.99 22.72 4.87
N ASP A 9 -23.86 22.76 5.56
CA ASP A 9 -23.00 23.94 5.65
C ASP A 9 -22.56 24.36 4.24
N SER A 10 -23.20 25.42 3.72
CA SER A 10 -22.99 25.97 2.38
C SER A 10 -21.64 26.66 2.21
N SER A 11 -20.90 26.88 3.30
CA SER A 11 -19.54 27.45 3.29
C SER A 11 -18.48 26.41 2.85
N ARG A 12 -18.81 25.12 2.90
CA ARG A 12 -17.87 24.04 2.60
C ARG A 12 -17.91 23.68 1.11
N PRO A 13 -16.83 23.91 0.34
CA PRO A 13 -16.86 23.67 -1.10
C PRO A 13 -17.14 22.19 -1.40
N LYS A 14 -18.08 21.95 -2.32
CA LYS A 14 -18.50 20.59 -2.72
C LYS A 14 -17.29 19.82 -3.25
N THR A 15 -17.27 18.50 -3.11
CA THR A 15 -16.11 17.63 -3.46
C THR A 15 -15.53 17.91 -4.85
N ARG A 16 -16.38 18.21 -5.83
CA ARG A 16 -15.98 18.58 -7.19
C ARG A 16 -15.27 19.95 -7.27
N GLN A 17 -15.71 20.93 -6.49
CA GLN A 17 -15.04 22.23 -6.36
C GLN A 17 -13.70 22.10 -5.62
N ARG A 18 -13.61 21.21 -4.60
CA ARG A 18 -12.34 20.91 -3.94
C ARG A 18 -11.33 20.26 -4.89
N LEU A 19 -11.79 19.36 -5.75
CA LEU A 19 -10.94 18.71 -6.76
C LEU A 19 -10.49 19.72 -7.82
N GLN A 20 -11.39 20.59 -8.29
CA GLN A 20 -11.05 21.65 -9.24
C GLN A 20 -10.05 22.64 -8.64
N MET A 21 -10.27 23.09 -7.41
CA MET A 21 -9.33 23.95 -6.68
C MET A 21 -7.96 23.27 -6.47
N ALA A 22 -7.91 21.96 -6.23
CA ALA A 22 -6.66 21.21 -6.10
C ALA A 22 -5.92 21.09 -7.45
N MET A 23 -6.64 20.92 -8.56
CA MET A 23 -6.07 20.86 -9.91
C MET A 23 -5.65 22.23 -10.44
N ASP A 24 -6.38 23.29 -10.10
CA ASP A 24 -6.00 24.66 -10.46
C ASP A 24 -4.78 25.11 -9.63
N LYS A 25 -4.68 24.65 -8.38
CA LYS A 25 -3.50 24.86 -7.53
C LYS A 25 -2.26 24.11 -8.04
N SER A 26 -2.43 22.93 -8.66
CA SER A 26 -1.31 22.19 -9.28
C SER A 26 -0.91 22.77 -10.65
N ARG A 27 -1.86 23.31 -11.42
CA ARG A 27 -1.56 24.06 -12.65
C ARG A 27 -0.82 25.37 -12.36
N ALA A 28 -1.24 26.13 -11.35
CA ALA A 28 -0.54 27.35 -10.93
C ALA A 28 0.88 27.09 -10.37
N SER A 29 1.22 25.86 -9.98
CA SER A 29 2.59 25.47 -9.59
C SER A 29 3.44 24.95 -10.75
N SER A 30 2.85 24.74 -11.93
CA SER A 30 3.54 24.15 -13.09
C SER A 30 4.32 25.18 -13.91
N ASP A 31 3.96 26.46 -13.82
CA ASP A 31 4.56 27.54 -14.63
C ASP A 31 5.74 28.25 -13.93
N LYS A 32 6.19 27.75 -12.76
CA LYS A 32 7.41 28.20 -12.09
C LYS A 32 8.37 27.04 -11.95
N GLU A 33 9.23 26.90 -12.96
CA GLU A 33 10.49 26.14 -13.01
C GLU A 33 10.77 25.17 -11.82
N GLY A 34 10.81 23.87 -12.13
CA GLY A 34 11.76 22.93 -11.51
C GLY A 34 11.60 22.60 -10.02
N ARG A 35 10.46 22.82 -9.38
CA ARG A 35 10.26 22.44 -7.97
C ARG A 35 9.70 21.02 -7.83
N GLY A 36 10.60 20.06 -7.62
CA GLY A 36 10.27 18.77 -7.02
C GLY A 36 9.50 18.93 -5.70
N TYR A 37 8.74 17.88 -5.32
CA TYR A 37 7.96 17.78 -4.09
C TYR A 37 8.70 18.39 -2.88
N SER A 38 8.39 19.65 -2.54
CA SER A 38 8.98 20.32 -1.39
C SER A 38 8.21 19.93 -0.12
N SER A 39 8.53 18.77 0.43
CA SER A 39 8.17 18.39 1.79
C SER A 39 9.36 17.72 2.49
N LEU A 40 10.53 18.35 2.44
CA LEU A 40 11.78 17.83 2.99
C LEU A 40 12.59 18.89 3.75
N SER A 41 11.96 19.84 4.43
CA SER A 41 12.69 20.79 5.29
C SER A 41 12.95 20.26 6.70
N HIS A 42 13.02 18.95 6.88
CA HIS A 42 13.53 18.34 8.10
C HIS A 42 15.04 18.15 7.94
N PRO A 43 15.90 18.52 8.92
CA PRO A 43 17.36 18.41 8.82
C PRO A 43 17.89 17.03 8.39
N SER A 44 17.12 15.95 8.65
CA SER A 44 17.45 14.58 8.21
C SER A 44 17.43 14.38 6.70
N TYR A 45 16.79 15.28 5.95
CA TYR A 45 16.68 15.22 4.49
C TYR A 45 17.71 16.11 3.77
N ALA A 46 18.60 16.78 4.52
CA ALA A 46 19.70 17.57 3.96
C ALA A 46 20.87 16.70 3.43
N GLU A 47 20.86 15.40 3.73
CA GLU A 47 21.85 14.46 3.21
C GLU A 47 21.51 13.97 1.79
N ASP A 48 22.50 13.37 1.11
CA ASP A 48 22.30 12.74 -0.20
C ASP A 48 21.14 11.73 -0.13
N ASN A 49 20.03 12.11 -0.77
CA ASN A 49 18.81 11.32 -0.89
C ASN A 49 18.70 10.64 -2.26
N SER A 50 19.81 10.54 -3.01
CA SER A 50 19.82 9.72 -4.21
C SER A 50 19.37 8.29 -3.87
N LEU A 51 18.70 7.62 -4.81
CA LEU A 51 18.28 6.22 -4.61
C LEU A 51 19.46 5.32 -4.23
N ALA A 52 20.65 5.61 -4.78
CA ALA A 52 21.88 4.94 -4.42
C ALA A 52 22.27 5.20 -2.96
N ALA A 53 22.27 6.44 -2.50
CA ALA A 53 22.61 6.77 -1.11
C ALA A 53 21.61 6.21 -0.10
N VAL A 54 20.30 6.30 -0.38
CA VAL A 54 19.26 5.70 0.47
C VAL A 54 19.40 4.18 0.53
N ARG A 55 19.59 3.53 -0.62
CA ARG A 55 19.84 2.08 -0.70
C ARG A 55 21.07 1.68 0.10
N ASN A 56 22.19 2.37 -0.10
CA ASN A 56 23.45 2.07 0.58
C ASN A 56 23.29 2.23 2.08
N ARG A 57 22.57 3.27 2.54
CA ARG A 57 22.31 3.49 3.97
C ARG A 57 21.47 2.38 4.58
N MET A 58 20.40 1.94 3.91
CA MET A 58 19.59 0.81 4.35
C MET A 58 20.43 -0.48 4.45
N ILE A 59 21.30 -0.74 3.46
CA ILE A 59 22.20 -1.89 3.48
C ILE A 59 23.17 -1.80 4.66
N GLN A 60 23.82 -0.66 4.86
CA GLN A 60 24.80 -0.48 5.94
C GLN A 60 24.15 -0.60 7.32
N GLN A 61 22.97 -0.01 7.52
CA GLN A 61 22.19 -0.20 8.75
C GLN A 61 21.84 -1.68 8.96
N ARG A 62 21.44 -2.40 7.91
CA ARG A 62 21.15 -3.84 8.00
C ARG A 62 22.38 -4.66 8.39
N LEU A 63 23.54 -4.35 7.84
CA LEU A 63 24.80 -5.02 8.14
C LEU A 63 25.26 -4.74 9.58
N ALA A 64 25.11 -3.49 10.04
CA ALA A 64 25.49 -3.08 11.41
C ALA A 64 24.64 -3.74 12.51
N MET A 65 23.41 -4.17 12.20
CA MET A 65 22.51 -4.83 13.15
C MET A 65 22.91 -6.28 13.52
N GLY A 66 23.94 -6.84 12.89
CA GLY A 66 24.43 -8.20 13.17
C GLY A 66 23.50 -9.32 12.66
N PRO A 67 23.83 -10.59 12.97
CA PRO A 67 23.00 -11.73 12.60
C PRO A 67 21.71 -11.73 13.45
N ARG A 68 20.57 -11.66 12.77
CA ARG A 68 19.23 -11.81 13.36
C ARG A 68 18.42 -12.79 12.54
N VAL A 69 17.63 -13.62 13.23
CA VAL A 69 16.52 -14.36 12.63
C VAL A 69 15.34 -13.40 12.64
N TRP A 70 14.84 -13.05 11.46
CA TRP A 70 13.69 -12.16 11.30
C TRP A 70 12.49 -13.05 11.02
N ASP A 71 11.61 -13.16 11.99
CA ASP A 71 10.32 -13.83 11.84
C ASP A 71 9.22 -12.90 11.34
N ASP A 72 9.46 -11.59 11.38
CA ASP A 72 8.54 -10.58 10.86
C ASP A 72 8.37 -10.68 9.32
N GLY A 73 7.19 -10.28 8.87
CA GLY A 73 6.87 -10.09 7.47
C GLY A 73 6.11 -8.80 7.21
N SER A 74 5.91 -8.50 5.94
CA SER A 74 5.18 -7.32 5.49
C SER A 74 4.36 -7.61 4.24
N THR A 75 3.25 -6.89 4.12
CA THR A 75 2.50 -6.84 2.86
C THR A 75 3.26 -5.97 1.87
N ALA A 76 3.13 -6.27 0.57
CA ALA A 76 3.66 -5.41 -0.47
C ALA A 76 2.58 -5.08 -1.50
N LEU A 77 2.39 -3.80 -1.79
CA LEU A 77 1.55 -3.34 -2.89
C LEU A 77 2.31 -2.22 -3.60
N THR A 78 2.56 -2.40 -4.89
CA THR A 78 3.19 -1.38 -5.73
C THR A 78 2.35 -1.09 -6.95
N CYS A 79 2.39 0.18 -7.37
CA CYS A 79 1.69 0.68 -8.52
C CYS A 79 2.69 1.48 -9.37
N LEU A 80 2.92 1.03 -10.60
CA LEU A 80 3.71 1.74 -11.60
C LEU A 80 2.77 2.35 -12.62
N VAL A 81 2.77 3.68 -12.69
CA VAL A 81 1.99 4.44 -13.66
C VAL A 81 2.91 4.94 -14.76
N THR A 82 2.64 4.56 -16.00
CA THR A 82 3.43 4.97 -17.17
C THR A 82 2.47 5.44 -18.25
N ASN A 83 2.65 6.63 -18.82
CA ASN A 83 1.81 7.15 -19.91
C ASN A 83 0.30 6.87 -19.67
N ASN A 84 -0.25 5.88 -20.39
CA ASN A 84 -1.65 5.46 -20.34
C ASN A 84 -1.85 4.05 -19.76
N ARG A 85 -0.94 3.57 -18.92
CA ARG A 85 -0.96 2.22 -18.31
C ARG A 85 -0.68 2.29 -16.83
N VAL A 86 -1.35 1.40 -16.09
CA VAL A 86 -1.15 1.18 -14.66
C VAL A 86 -0.82 -0.29 -14.46
N PHE A 87 0.33 -0.57 -13.88
CA PHE A 87 0.75 -1.91 -13.47
C PHE A 87 0.68 -2.01 -11.97
N VAL A 88 -0.01 -3.03 -11.46
CA VAL A 88 -0.14 -3.26 -10.02
C VAL A 88 0.42 -4.63 -9.69
N ALA A 89 1.30 -4.69 -8.70
CA ALA A 89 1.75 -5.95 -8.11
C ALA A 89 1.39 -5.95 -6.62
N ASN A 90 0.80 -7.07 -6.17
CA ASN A 90 0.38 -7.28 -4.80
C ASN A 90 1.02 -8.56 -4.24
N ALA A 91 1.43 -8.50 -2.99
CA ALA A 91 1.92 -9.59 -2.15
C ALA A 91 1.39 -9.37 -0.73
N GLY A 92 0.08 -9.51 -0.58
CA GLY A 92 -0.57 -9.47 0.72
C GLY A 92 -2.05 -9.20 0.61
N ASP A 93 -2.62 -8.65 1.68
CA ASP A 93 -4.03 -8.27 1.73
C ASP A 93 -4.27 -6.75 1.66
N SER A 94 -3.24 -5.99 1.30
CA SER A 94 -3.39 -4.60 0.87
C SER A 94 -4.06 -4.54 -0.50
N ARG A 95 -4.84 -3.47 -0.75
CA ARG A 95 -5.66 -3.33 -1.95
C ARG A 95 -5.41 -2.05 -2.72
N ALA A 96 -5.13 -2.17 -4.01
CA ALA A 96 -5.17 -1.07 -4.95
C ALA A 96 -6.60 -0.88 -5.50
N VAL A 97 -7.09 0.35 -5.46
CA VAL A 97 -8.36 0.75 -6.06
C VAL A 97 -8.15 1.97 -6.95
N GLY A 98 -8.78 1.99 -8.11
CA GLY A 98 -8.76 3.10 -9.06
C GLY A 98 -10.13 3.73 -9.22
N SER A 99 -10.19 5.04 -9.51
CA SER A 99 -11.42 5.71 -9.93
C SER A 99 -11.38 5.94 -11.45
N ILE A 100 -12.25 5.24 -12.18
CA ILE A 100 -12.31 5.30 -13.65
C ILE A 100 -13.74 5.69 -14.04
N GLY A 101 -13.90 6.85 -14.68
CA GLY A 101 -15.22 7.38 -15.07
C GLY A 101 -16.15 7.62 -13.87
N GLY A 102 -15.60 7.96 -12.70
CA GLY A 102 -16.36 8.16 -11.46
C GLY A 102 -16.78 6.87 -10.75
N LYS A 103 -16.37 5.69 -11.24
CA LYS A 103 -16.61 4.39 -10.60
C LYS A 103 -15.33 3.89 -9.92
N THR A 104 -15.48 3.29 -8.75
CA THR A 104 -14.37 2.64 -8.03
C THR A 104 -14.19 1.22 -8.54
N ILE A 105 -12.97 0.88 -8.97
CA ILE A 105 -12.61 -0.43 -9.54
C ILE A 105 -11.42 -0.98 -8.77
N ALA A 106 -11.49 -2.25 -8.36
CA ALA A 106 -10.36 -2.94 -7.75
C ALA A 106 -9.29 -3.23 -8.80
N LEU A 107 -8.04 -2.85 -8.52
CA LEU A 107 -6.89 -3.06 -9.40
C LEU A 107 -5.98 -4.21 -8.92
N SER A 108 -6.20 -4.70 -7.70
CA SER A 108 -5.55 -5.89 -7.16
C SER A 108 -6.57 -6.81 -6.47
N GLN A 109 -6.16 -8.05 -6.26
CA GLN A 109 -6.88 -9.02 -5.44
C GLN A 109 -6.08 -9.29 -4.17
N ASP A 110 -6.75 -9.23 -3.01
CA ASP A 110 -6.14 -9.56 -1.72
C ASP A 110 -5.81 -11.06 -1.66
N HIS A 111 -4.63 -11.40 -1.17
CA HIS A 111 -4.22 -12.78 -0.94
C HIS A 111 -4.72 -13.25 0.43
N LYS A 112 -6.00 -13.64 0.48
CA LYS A 112 -6.64 -14.16 1.69
C LYS A 112 -6.59 -15.70 1.72
N PRO A 113 -6.33 -16.34 2.89
CA PRO A 113 -6.14 -17.79 2.97
C PRO A 113 -7.40 -18.62 2.63
N ASN A 114 -8.58 -18.01 2.67
CA ASN A 114 -9.85 -18.65 2.34
C ASN A 114 -10.20 -18.63 0.85
N LEU A 115 -9.43 -17.93 0.01
CA LEU A 115 -9.63 -18.00 -1.43
C LEU A 115 -9.25 -19.40 -1.92
N PRO A 116 -10.08 -20.07 -2.74
CA PRO A 116 -9.82 -21.45 -3.17
C PRO A 116 -8.43 -21.66 -3.79
N GLN A 117 -7.98 -20.72 -4.62
CA GLN A 117 -6.67 -20.76 -5.26
C GLN A 117 -5.52 -20.63 -4.25
N GLU A 118 -5.64 -19.70 -3.29
CA GLU A 118 -4.62 -19.50 -2.26
C GLU A 118 -4.58 -20.66 -1.26
N ARG A 119 -5.75 -21.18 -0.88
CA ARG A 119 -5.86 -22.36 -0.02
C ARG A 119 -5.20 -23.57 -0.68
N ALA A 120 -5.51 -23.83 -1.95
CA ALA A 120 -4.90 -24.94 -2.70
C ALA A 120 -3.38 -24.77 -2.80
N ARG A 121 -2.89 -23.54 -3.05
CA ARG A 121 -1.46 -23.24 -3.08
C ARG A 121 -0.79 -23.55 -1.73
N VAL A 122 -1.35 -23.07 -0.63
CA VAL A 122 -0.82 -23.31 0.74
C VAL A 122 -0.80 -24.80 1.05
N GLN A 123 -1.88 -25.52 0.73
CA GLN A 123 -1.98 -26.96 0.98
C GLN A 123 -1.02 -27.80 0.12
N ALA A 124 -0.84 -27.41 -1.15
CA ALA A 124 0.12 -28.07 -2.05
C ALA A 124 1.57 -27.90 -1.58
N ALA A 125 1.87 -26.80 -0.89
CA ALA A 125 3.16 -26.56 -0.25
C ALA A 125 3.32 -27.25 1.12
N GLY A 126 2.35 -28.06 1.57
CA GLY A 126 2.39 -28.75 2.87
C GLY A 126 1.87 -27.93 4.05
N GLY A 127 1.43 -26.69 3.82
CA GLY A 127 0.84 -25.83 4.83
C GLY A 127 -0.63 -26.13 5.10
N THR A 128 -1.19 -25.50 6.14
CA THR A 128 -2.61 -25.62 6.51
C THR A 128 -3.30 -24.25 6.55
N VAL A 129 -4.61 -24.25 6.33
CA VAL A 129 -5.46 -23.07 6.52
C VAL A 129 -6.53 -23.40 7.56
N THR A 130 -6.47 -22.71 8.70
CA THR A 130 -7.36 -22.92 9.84
C THR A 130 -8.27 -21.72 10.02
N SER A 131 -9.55 -21.96 10.30
CA SER A 131 -10.48 -20.88 10.69
C SER A 131 -10.51 -20.76 12.21
N LEU A 132 -10.09 -19.61 12.73
CA LEU A 132 -10.12 -19.29 14.16
C LEU A 132 -11.01 -18.07 14.36
N MET A 133 -12.09 -18.23 15.13
CA MET A 133 -13.07 -17.16 15.41
C MET A 133 -13.58 -16.45 14.14
N GLY A 134 -13.81 -17.20 13.05
CA GLY A 134 -14.26 -16.67 11.77
C GLY A 134 -13.17 -16.05 10.88
N CYS A 135 -11.91 -16.06 11.33
CA CYS A 135 -10.77 -15.58 10.54
C CYS A 135 -9.93 -16.77 10.03
N HIS A 136 -9.70 -16.82 8.71
CA HIS A 136 -8.84 -17.84 8.13
C HIS A 136 -7.38 -17.45 8.23
N ARG A 137 -6.55 -18.37 8.72
CA ARG A 137 -5.12 -18.17 8.95
C ARG A 137 -4.29 -19.31 8.36
N VAL A 138 -3.17 -18.97 7.73
CA VAL A 138 -2.14 -19.94 7.34
C VAL A 138 -1.41 -20.41 8.59
N MET A 139 -1.30 -21.73 8.77
CA MET A 139 -0.73 -22.39 9.95
C MET A 139 -1.31 -21.87 11.28
N GLY A 140 -2.56 -21.38 11.27
CA GLY A 140 -3.19 -20.78 12.45
C GLY A 140 -2.62 -19.40 12.85
N MET A 141 -1.61 -18.89 12.16
CA MET A 141 -0.90 -17.65 12.52
C MET A 141 -1.22 -16.49 11.58
N LEU A 142 -0.91 -16.60 10.29
CA LEU A 142 -0.93 -15.47 9.37
C LEU A 142 -2.31 -15.29 8.71
N ALA A 143 -2.90 -14.10 8.79
CA ALA A 143 -4.24 -13.80 8.26
C ALA A 143 -4.29 -13.58 6.73
N MET A 144 -3.16 -13.81 6.06
CA MET A 144 -2.92 -13.59 4.64
C MET A 144 -2.05 -14.71 4.09
N SER A 145 -2.14 -14.99 2.79
CA SER A 145 -1.51 -16.16 2.17
C SER A 145 -0.22 -15.85 1.41
N ARG A 146 0.15 -14.58 1.26
CA ARG A 146 1.41 -14.15 0.63
C ARG A 146 1.94 -12.93 1.37
N ALA A 147 3.24 -12.88 1.62
CA ALA A 147 3.92 -11.75 2.25
C ALA A 147 5.39 -11.72 1.81
N LEU A 148 6.08 -10.62 2.10
CA LEU A 148 7.54 -10.56 2.06
C LEU A 148 8.07 -10.82 3.46
N GLY A 149 9.06 -11.70 3.62
CA GLY A 149 9.51 -12.15 4.95
C GLY A 149 8.65 -13.31 5.44
N ASP A 150 8.26 -13.29 6.72
CA ASP A 150 7.52 -14.40 7.36
C ASP A 150 8.22 -15.76 7.17
N VAL A 151 9.55 -15.80 7.33
CA VAL A 151 10.40 -16.96 6.98
C VAL A 151 10.03 -18.25 7.73
N MET A 152 9.37 -18.14 8.88
CA MET A 152 8.90 -19.30 9.66
C MET A 152 7.65 -19.95 9.05
N ILE A 153 6.99 -19.27 8.12
CA ILE A 153 5.75 -19.68 7.44
C ILE A 153 5.99 -19.81 5.93
N GLU A 154 7.20 -19.50 5.45
CA GLU A 154 7.61 -19.71 4.06
C GLU A 154 7.59 -21.23 3.77
N GLN A 155 6.89 -21.62 2.70
CA GLN A 155 6.68 -23.00 2.25
C GLN A 155 6.90 -23.08 0.74
#